data_AF-A0A1I6TYC6-F1
#
_entry.id   AF-A0A1I6TYC6-F1
#
_cell.length_a   1.000
_cell.length_b   1.000
_cell.length_c   1.000
_cell.angle_alpha   90.00
_cell.angle_beta   90.00
_cell.angle_gamma   90.00
#
_symmetry.space_group_name_H-M   'P 1'
#
loop_
_entity.id
_entity.type
_entity.pdbx_description
1 polymer ?
#
loop_
_entity_poly.entity_id
_entity_poly.type
_entity_poly.pdbx_seq_one_letter_code
_entity_poly.pdbx_strand_id
1 'polypeptide(L)' 'MFSIDAASPEEVDEMVRKAVNAGGTVYGEPGYKDGWMYGAGFADLDGHRWNVLYMDMDKMRYE' A
#
# COMPACT_ATOMS: atom_id res chain seq x y z
N MET A 1 10.32 8.77 -2.31
CA MET A 1 9.30 7.72 -2.22
C MET A 1 9.16 7.38 -0.76
N PHE A 2 7.96 7.52 -0.21
CA PHE A 2 7.67 7.32 1.21
C PHE A 2 6.86 6.05 1.40
N SER A 3 6.90 5.48 2.60
CA SER A 3 6.10 4.31 2.95
C SER A 3 5.39 4.55 4.26
N ILE A 4 4.12 4.20 4.30
CA ILE A 4 3.23 4.33 5.45
C ILE A 4 2.77 2.92 5.83
N ASP A 5 2.83 2.63 7.12
CA ASP A 5 2.31 1.40 7.70
C ASP A 5 0.78 1.42 7.73
N ALA A 6 0.17 0.27 7.48
CA ALA A 6 -1.25 0.02 7.62
C ALA A 6 -1.45 -1.18 8.55
N ALA A 7 -2.48 -1.13 9.39
CA ALA A 7 -2.82 -2.15 10.36
C ALA A 7 -3.55 -3.37 9.75
N SER A 8 -4.06 -3.25 8.52
CA SER A 8 -4.68 -4.37 7.80
C SER A 8 -4.67 -4.18 6.28
N PRO A 9 -4.89 -5.26 5.49
CA PRO A 9 -5.08 -5.15 4.04
C PRO A 9 -6.21 -4.19 3.65
N GLU A 10 -7.31 -4.16 4.41
CA GLU A 10 -8.45 -3.28 4.17
C GLU A 10 -8.09 -1.81 4.39
N GLU A 11 -7.18 -1.50 5.31
CA GLU A 11 -6.67 -0.13 5.49
C GLU A 11 -5.82 0.30 4.29
N VAL A 12 -5.02 -0.60 3.71
CA VAL A 12 -4.32 -0.33 2.44
C VAL A 12 -5.32 0.05 1.34
N ASP A 13 -6.36 -0.77 1.14
CA ASP A 13 -7.41 -0.52 0.15
C ASP A 13 -8.13 0.80 0.40
N GLU A 14 -8.48 1.09 1.66
CA GLU A 14 -9.15 2.32 2.03
C GLU A 14 -8.28 3.56 1.75
N MET A 15 -6.99 3.52 2.10
CA MET A 15 -6.06 4.62 1.85
C MET A 15 -5.89 4.89 0.36
N VAL A 16 -5.72 3.84 -0.45
CA VAL A 16 -5.60 3.97 -1.91
C VAL A 16 -6.88 4.52 -2.50
N ARG A 17 -8.04 4.01 -2.09
CA ARG A 17 -9.35 4.53 -2.54
C ARG A 17 -9.52 6.01 -2.20
N LYS A 18 -9.11 6.44 -1.00
CA LYS A 18 -9.13 7.85 -0.61
C LYS A 18 -8.19 8.68 -1.49
N ALA A 19 -6.97 8.20 -1.74
CA ALA A 19 -6.01 8.89 -2.60
C ALA A 19 -6.54 9.06 -4.03
N VAL A 20 -7.11 8.02 -4.62
CA VAL A 20 -7.73 8.08 -5.96
C VAL A 20 -8.91 9.05 -5.99
N ASN A 21 -9.80 8.98 -5.00
CA ASN A 21 -10.94 9.91 -4.91
C ASN A 21 -10.50 11.37 -4.73
N ALA A 22 -9.30 11.61 -4.20
CA ALA A 22 -8.69 12.92 -4.08
C ALA A 22 -7.89 13.36 -5.34
N GLY A 23 -7.87 12.54 -6.39
CA GLY A 23 -7.20 12.81 -7.67
C GLY A 23 -5.80 12.21 -7.81
N GLY A 24 -5.36 11.40 -6.84
CA GLY A 24 -4.12 10.63 -6.95
C GLY A 24 -4.21 9.51 -7.99
N THR A 25 -3.05 9.02 -8.44
CA THR A 25 -2.95 7.95 -9.45
C THR A 25 -2.33 6.70 -8.84
N VAL A 26 -2.99 5.56 -8.99
CA VAL A 26 -2.41 4.25 -8.62
C VAL A 26 -1.33 3.87 -9.63
N TYR A 27 -0.14 3.51 -9.15
CA TYR A 27 0.93 2.94 -9.97
C TYR A 27 1.27 1.49 -9.58
N GLY A 28 0.79 1.03 -8.42
CA GLY A 28 0.88 -0.35 -7.97
C GLY A 28 -0.45 -0.73 -7.33
N GLU A 29 -1.20 -1.59 -8.00
CA GLU A 29 -2.49 -2.07 -7.51
C GLU A 29 -2.33 -2.79 -6.15
N PRO A 30 -3.33 -2.68 -5.26
CA PRO A 30 -3.34 -3.42 -4.00
C PRO A 30 -3.20 -4.93 -4.23
N GLY A 31 -2.26 -5.55 -3.52
CA GLY A 31 -2.03 -6.98 -3.64
C GLY A 31 -1.06 -7.55 -2.63
N TYR A 32 -1.11 -8.88 -2.48
CA TYR A 32 -0.15 -9.62 -1.69
C TYR A 32 1.17 -9.80 -2.44
N LYS A 33 2.26 -9.58 -1.72
CA LYS A 33 3.61 -9.94 -2.12
C LYS A 33 4.17 -10.95 -1.12
N ASP A 34 4.68 -12.05 -1.65
CA ASP A 34 5.30 -13.15 -0.90
C ASP A 34 4.41 -13.76 0.21
N GLY A 35 3.10 -13.50 0.17
CA GLY A 35 2.09 -14.02 1.10
C GLY A 35 2.06 -13.36 2.49
N TRP A 36 3.02 -12.48 2.82
CA TRP A 36 3.13 -11.85 4.13
C TRP A 36 3.00 -10.32 4.09
N MET A 37 3.16 -9.69 2.92
CA MET A 37 3.00 -8.26 2.77
C MET A 37 1.81 -7.97 1.85
N TYR A 38 0.89 -7.12 2.27
CA TYR A 38 -0.16 -6.56 1.41
C TYR A 38 0.14 -5.09 1.20
N GLY A 39 0.12 -4.61 -0.04
CA GLY A 39 0.48 -3.22 -0.28
C GLY A 39 0.04 -2.69 -1.62
N ALA A 40 0.08 -1.37 -1.73
CA ALA A 40 -0.26 -0.62 -2.92
C ALA A 40 0.62 0.62 -3.04
N GLY A 41 0.73 1.14 -4.25
CA GLY A 41 1.49 2.35 -4.57
C GLY A 41 0.65 3.39 -5.29
N PHE A 42 0.66 4.63 -4.81
CA PHE A 42 -0.01 5.75 -5.48
C PHE A 42 0.88 7.01 -5.54
N ALA A 43 0.63 7.84 -6.54
CA ALA A 43 1.19 9.18 -6.66
C ALA A 43 0.14 10.23 -6.27
N ASP A 44 0.51 11.22 -5.47
CA ASP A 44 -0.34 12.38 -5.19
C ASP A 44 -0.37 13.38 -6.36
N LEU A 45 -1.06 14.52 -6.16
CA LEU A 45 -1.26 15.54 -7.21
C LEU A 45 0.05 16.20 -7.67
N ASP A 46 1.09 16.19 -6.83
CA ASP A 46 2.42 16.72 -7.15
C ASP A 46 3.33 15.64 -7.75
N GLY A 47 2.84 14.40 -7.86
CA GLY A 47 3.60 13.26 -8.35
C GLY A 47 4.50 12.62 -7.30
N HIS A 48 4.42 13.00 -6.02
CA HIS A 48 5.16 12.28 -4.99
C HIS A 48 4.57 10.88 -4.82
N ARG A 49 5.47 9.90 -4.69
CA ARG A 49 5.08 8.49 -4.63
C ARG A 49 5.07 7.96 -3.20
N TRP A 50 4.00 7.24 -2.90
CA TRP A 50 3.67 6.65 -1.61
C TRP A 50 3.43 5.15 -1.76
N ASN A 51 3.99 4.36 -0.87
CA ASN A 51 3.55 2.98 -0.65
C ASN A 51 2.76 2.92 0.66
N VAL A 52 1.64 2.20 0.64
CA VAL A 52 0.89 1.85 1.85
C VAL A 52 1.04 0.35 2.02
N LEU A 53 1.56 -0.09 3.17
CA LEU A 53 1.99 -1.46 3.38
C LEU A 53 1.41 -1.99 4.69
N TYR A 54 0.74 -3.13 4.62
CA TYR A 54 0.47 -4.00 5.75
C TYR A 54 1.48 -5.16 5.73
N MET A 55 2.14 -5.42 6.86
CA MET A 55 3.12 -6.49 7.00
C MET A 55 2.68 -7.47 8.10
N ASP A 56 2.35 -8.69 7.70
CA ASP A 56 2.05 -9.81 8.58
C ASP A 56 3.35 -10.57 8.90
N MET A 57 4.07 -10.09 9.91
CA MET A 57 5.39 -10.64 10.27
C MET A 57 5.32 -12.10 10.74
N ASP A 58 4.17 -12.56 11.23
CA ASP A 58 3.95 -13.96 11.61
C ASP A 58 3.95 -14.90 10.40
N LYS A 59 3.60 -14.38 9.22
CA LYS A 59 3.65 -15.10 7.94
C LYS A 59 4.98 -14.95 7.21
N MET A 60 5.86 -14.07 7.67
CA MET A 60 7.18 -13.88 7.07
C MET A 60 8.06 -15.09 7.40
N ARG A 61 8.31 -15.93 6.38
CA ARG A 61 9.26 -17.04 6.51
C ARG A 61 10.68 -16.51 6.36
N TYR A 62 11.52 -16.76 7.36
CA TYR A 62 12.97 -16.66 7.23
C TYR A 62 13.49 -18.02 6.75
N GLU A 63 14.10 -18.05 5.56
CA GLU A 63 14.92 -19.20 5.12
C GLU A 63 16.29 -19.18 5.79
#